data_AF-A0A7G8G3Z8-F1
#
_entry.id   AF-A0A7G8G3Z8-F1
#
_cell.length_a   1.000
_cell.length_b   1.000
_cell.length_c   1.000
_cell.angle_alpha   90.00
_cell.angle_beta   90.00
_cell.angle_gamma   90.00
#
_symmetry.space_group_name_H-M   'P 1'
#
loop_
_entity.id
_entity.type
_entity.pdbx_description
1 polymer ?
#
loop_
_entity_poly.entity_id
_entity_poly.type
_entity_poly.pdbx_seq_one_letter_code
_entity_poly.pdbx_strand_id
1 'polypeptide(L)' 'MELRLESRAIKGAIDQARVLLQQRRVVACMGDRMALICLCLTEPIRPVMLGAATTEDEGFALVQRLNPD' A
#
# COMPACT_ATOMS: atom_id res chain seq x y z
N MET A 1 -20.88 -6.37 3.15
CA MET A 1 -19.79 -6.72 4.09
C MET A 1 -19.81 -5.70 5.20
N GLU A 2 -19.80 -6.13 6.46
CA GLU A 2 -19.74 -5.24 7.62
C GLU A 2 -18.31 -5.18 8.16
N LEU A 3 -17.73 -3.98 8.24
CA LEU A 3 -16.40 -3.74 8.80
C LEU A 3 -16.55 -3.16 10.20
N ARG A 4 -16.17 -3.94 11.23
CA ARG A 4 -16.18 -3.49 12.62
C ARG A 4 -14.87 -2.76 12.95
N LEU A 5 -14.79 -1.50 12.56
CA LEU A 5 -13.58 -0.66 12.68
C LEU A 5 -13.11 -0.45 14.13
N GLU A 6 -13.99 -0.60 15.12
CA GLU A 6 -13.67 -0.49 16.56
C GLU A 6 -13.07 -1.79 17.15
N SER A 7 -12.83 -2.80 16.33
CA SER A 7 -12.19 -4.04 16.79
C SER A 7 -10.75 -3.78 17.24
N ARG A 8 -10.44 -4.17 18.49
CA ARG A 8 -9.06 -4.17 19.02
C ARG A 8 -8.10 -4.95 18.13
N ALA A 9 -8.56 -6.02 17.49
CA ALA A 9 -7.74 -6.81 16.58
C ALA A 9 -7.37 -6.02 15.31
N ILE A 10 -8.31 -5.26 14.75
CA ILE A 10 -8.06 -4.43 13.56
C ILE A 10 -7.11 -3.29 13.92
N LYS A 11 -7.33 -2.62 15.05
CA LYS A 11 -6.43 -1.56 15.52
C LYS A 11 -4.99 -2.08 15.72
N GLY A 12 -4.84 -3.23 16.39
CA GLY A 12 -3.53 -3.86 16.58
C GLY A 12 -2.85 -4.23 15.26
N ALA A 13 -3.60 -4.74 14.27
CA ALA A 13 -3.07 -5.04 12.95
C ALA A 13 -2.60 -3.77 12.19
N ILE A 14 -3.35 -2.67 12.30
CA ILE A 14 -2.95 -1.38 11.70
C ILE A 14 -1.65 -0.87 12.34
N ASP A 15 -1.53 -0.93 13.66
CA ASP A 15 -0.33 -0.48 14.36
C ASP A 15 0.90 -1.34 13.99
N GLN A 16 0.73 -2.66 13.89
CA GLN A 16 1.78 -3.57 13.43
C GLN A 16 2.18 -3.29 11.98
N ALA A 17 1.22 -3.05 11.09
CA ALA A 17 1.47 -2.71 9.70
C ALA A 17 2.27 -1.40 9.59
N ARG A 18 1.95 -0.38 10.38
CA ARG A 18 2.74 0.88 10.43
C ARG A 18 4.19 0.61 10.78
N VAL A 19 4.45 -0.16 11.84
CA VAL A 19 5.83 -0.47 12.28
C VAL A 19 6.59 -1.25 11.21
N LEU A 20 5.96 -2.26 10.59
CA LEU A 20 6.57 -3.04 9.50
C LEU A 20 6.95 -2.18 8.29
N LEU A 21 6.15 -1.15 8.00
CA LEU A 21 6.30 -0.33 6.82
C LEU A 21 7.21 0.89 7.01
N GLN A 22 7.50 1.33 8.24
CA GLN A 22 8.21 2.59 8.55
C GLN A 22 9.53 2.85 7.80
N GLN A 23 10.24 1.80 7.36
CA GLN A 23 11.51 1.91 6.64
C GLN A 23 11.45 1.30 5.23
N ARG A 24 10.24 1.08 4.72
CA ARG A 24 10.01 0.47 3.41
C ARG A 24 9.61 1.55 2.42
N ARG A 25 9.91 1.27 1.16
CA ARG A 25 9.42 1.98 0.00
C ARG A 25 8.55 1.01 -0.77
N VAL A 26 7.29 1.36 -1.02
CA VAL A 26 6.30 0.43 -1.55
C VAL A 26 5.79 0.90 -2.91
N VAL A 27 5.76 -0.02 -3.87
CA VAL A 27 4.97 0.12 -5.10
C VAL A 27 3.84 -0.90 -5.03
N ALA A 28 2.61 -0.45 -5.29
CA ALA A 28 1.43 -1.32 -5.31
C ALA A 28 1.05 -1.65 -6.75
N CYS A 29 0.73 -2.91 -7.02
CA CYS A 29 0.24 -3.36 -8.32
C CYS A 29 -1.07 -4.12 -8.15
N MET A 30 -2.15 -3.63 -8.78
CA MET A 30 -3.47 -4.28 -8.71
C MET A 30 -4.29 -3.95 -9.95
N GLY A 31 -4.86 -4.98 -10.60
CA GLY A 31 -5.66 -4.80 -11.82
C GLY A 31 -6.95 -4.01 -11.63
N ASP A 32 -7.50 -3.97 -10.40
CA ASP A 32 -8.65 -3.14 -10.07
C ASP A 32 -8.21 -1.74 -9.62
N ARG A 33 -8.52 -0.73 -10.43
CA ARG A 33 -8.14 0.66 -10.18
C ARG A 33 -8.80 1.25 -8.94
N MET A 34 -10.05 0.89 -8.63
CA MET A 34 -10.76 1.44 -7.48
C MET A 34 -10.14 0.93 -6.17
N ALA A 35 -9.93 -0.38 -6.08
CA ALA A 35 -9.29 -1.00 -4.93
C ALA A 35 -7.85 -0.50 -4.75
N LEU A 36 -7.11 -0.30 -5.85
CA LEU A 36 -5.77 0.28 -5.82
C LEU A 36 -5.78 1.69 -5.23
N ILE A 37 -6.71 2.55 -5.64
CA ILE A 37 -6.87 3.91 -5.09
C ILE A 37 -7.19 3.84 -3.59
N CYS A 38 -8.13 2.99 -3.17
CA CYS A 38 -8.46 2.81 -1.77
C CYS A 38 -7.25 2.37 -0.94
N LEU A 39 -6.47 1.40 -1.43
CA LEU A 39 -5.24 0.93 -0.78
C LEU A 39 -4.24 2.08 -0.60
N CYS A 40 -4.00 2.86 -1.65
CA CYS A 40 -3.04 3.98 -1.63
C CYS A 40 -3.43 5.07 -0.63
N LEU A 41 -4.72 5.23 -0.33
CA LEU A 41 -5.22 6.21 0.63
C LEU A 41 -5.23 5.69 2.08
N THR A 42 -5.00 4.40 2.30
CA THR A 42 -5.09 3.80 3.63
C THR A 42 -3.90 4.26 4.49
N GLU A 43 -4.19 4.71 5.71
CA GLU A 43 -3.24 5.39 6.60
C GLU A 43 -1.90 4.67 6.88
N PRO A 44 -1.81 3.33 7.07
CA PRO A 44 -0.53 2.67 7.29
C PRO A 44 0.35 2.60 6.03
N ILE A 45 -0.25 2.69 4.84
CA ILE A 45 0.41 2.49 3.55
C ILE A 45 0.79 3.84 2.93
N ARG A 46 -0.12 4.81 2.98
CA ARG A 46 0.05 6.13 2.36
C ARG A 46 1.43 6.79 2.57
N PRO A 47 2.05 6.77 3.78
CA PRO A 47 3.33 7.43 4.01
C PRO A 47 4.54 6.80 3.30
N VAL A 48 4.42 5.52 2.89
CA VAL A 48 5.54 4.72 2.36
C VAL A 48 5.39 4.39 0.87
N MET A 49 4.28 4.84 0.27
CA MET A 49 3.95 4.61 -1.13
C MET A 49 4.81 5.48 -2.05
N LEU A 50 5.46 4.83 -3.00
CA LEU A 50 6.20 5.48 -4.08
C LEU A 50 5.37 5.63 -5.36
N GLY A 51 4.48 4.68 -5.62
CA GLY A 51 3.69 4.65 -6.85
C GLY A 51 2.75 3.45 -6.90
N ALA A 52 1.83 3.50 -7.86
CA ALA A 52 0.81 2.48 -8.04
C ALA A 52 0.64 2.17 -9.52
N ALA A 53 0.47 0.91 -9.85
CA ALA A 53 0.32 0.39 -11.22
C ALA A 53 -0.87 -0.56 -11.33
N THR A 54 -1.43 -0.66 -12.52
CA THR A 54 -2.51 -1.61 -12.81
C THR A 54 -2.03 -2.90 -13.45
N THR A 55 -0.78 -2.93 -13.90
CA THR A 55 -0.10 -4.11 -14.45
C THR A 55 1.28 -4.30 -13.85
N GLU A 56 1.80 -5.53 -13.92
CA GLU A 56 3.12 -5.87 -13.40
C GLU A 56 4.23 -5.10 -14.11
N ASP A 57 4.17 -5.01 -15.44
CA ASP A 57 5.15 -4.28 -16.27
C ASP A 57 5.21 -2.79 -15.89
N GLU A 58 4.05 -2.15 -15.70
CA GLU A 58 3.96 -0.76 -15.21
C GLU A 58 4.59 -0.63 -13.82
N GLY A 59 4.32 -1.59 -12.93
CA GLY A 59 4.87 -1.62 -11.57
C GLY A 59 6.39 -1.76 -11.57
N PHE A 60 6.92 -2.64 -12.42
CA PHE A 60 8.35 -2.84 -12.57
C PHE A 60 9.05 -1.60 -13.12
N ALA A 61 8.49 -0.97 -14.16
CA ALA A 61 8.99 0.29 -14.70
C ALA A 61 8.97 1.42 -13.64
N LEU A 62 7.94 1.47 -12.79
CA LEU A 62 7.87 2.41 -11.67
C LEU A 62 9.00 2.20 -10.65
N VAL A 63 9.28 0.95 -10.27
CA VAL A 63 10.37 0.63 -9.34
C VAL A 63 11.71 1.07 -9.93
N GLN A 64 12.00 0.70 -11.18
CA GLN A 64 13.25 1.10 -11.86
C GLN A 64 13.44 2.61 -11.90
N ARG A 65 12.37 3.38 -12.14
CA ARG A 65 12.44 4.84 -12.20
C ARG A 65 12.67 5.49 -10.84
N LEU A 66 12.09 4.93 -9.77
CA LEU A 66 12.07 5.54 -8.44
C LEU A 66 13.19 5.04 -7.53
N ASN A 67 13.84 3.94 -7.90
CA ASN A 67 15.02 3.41 -7.24
C ASN A 67 15.96 2.79 -8.29
N PRO A 68 16.58 3.63 -9.14
CA PRO A 68 17.62 3.15 -10.03
C PRO A 68 18.80 2.64 -9.18
N ASP A 69 19.32 1.45 -9.50
CA ASP A 69 20.59 0.97 -8.96
C ASP A 69 21.73 1.97 -9.21
#